data_AF-A0A7M1B7M3-F1
#
_entry.id   AF-A0A7M1B7M3-F1
#
_cell.length_a   1.000
_cell.length_b   1.000
_cell.length_c   1.000
_cell.angle_alpha   90.00
_cell.angle_beta   90.00
_cell.angle_gamma   90.00
#
_symmetry.space_group_name_H-M   'P 1'
#
loop_
_entity.id
_entity.type
_entity.pdbx_description
1 polymer ?
#
loop_
_entity_poly.entity_id
_entity_poly.type
_entity_poly.pdbx_seq_one_letter_code
_entity_poly.pdbx_strand_id
1 'polypeptide(L)'
;MEFTQSEFLVETEVPQDELIISRTDLSGRITYANETFCEISGYSQDEIIGKPHSIVRHPDMPEAAFEDLWNTIKAGKQWKGIVKNLRKDRGFYWVEALVSGVYKKGELVEYKSLRSPVSYATKLKYQRLYDKMRSEKNERIRKIIYT
;
A
#
# COMPACT_ATOMS: atom_id res chain seq x y z
N MET A 1 -8.15 -7.39 -19.79
CA MET A 1 -7.40 -8.55 -19.30
C MET A 1 -8.40 -9.40 -18.53
N GLU A 2 -8.70 -10.56 -19.06
CA GLU A 2 -9.50 -11.57 -18.37
C GLU A 2 -8.59 -12.20 -17.31
N PHE A 3 -8.95 -12.05 -16.05
CA PHE A 3 -8.27 -12.70 -14.94
C PHE A 3 -9.26 -13.71 -14.36
N THR A 4 -8.84 -14.98 -14.29
CA THR A 4 -9.63 -16.02 -13.62
C THR A 4 -9.81 -15.63 -12.15
N GLN A 5 -11.06 -15.68 -11.71
CA GLN A 5 -11.62 -15.06 -10.51
C GLN A 5 -10.89 -15.44 -9.19
N SER A 6 -10.04 -16.47 -9.17
CA SER A 6 -9.44 -17.00 -7.94
C SER A 6 -8.14 -16.33 -7.49
N GLU A 7 -7.26 -15.87 -8.38
CA GLU A 7 -5.88 -15.50 -8.00
C GLU A 7 -5.75 -14.08 -7.41
N PHE A 8 -6.72 -13.19 -7.68
CA PHE A 8 -6.68 -11.78 -7.25
C PHE A 8 -7.68 -11.45 -6.12
N LEU A 9 -8.43 -12.44 -5.63
CA LEU A 9 -9.50 -12.23 -4.64
C LEU A 9 -9.14 -12.70 -3.22
N VAL A 10 -8.00 -13.34 -3.03
CA VAL A 10 -7.61 -13.84 -1.71
C VAL A 10 -7.01 -12.70 -0.90
N GLU A 11 -7.78 -12.25 0.09
CA GLU A 11 -7.31 -11.34 1.12
C GLU A 11 -6.48 -12.10 2.16
N THR A 12 -5.31 -11.57 2.50
CA THR A 12 -4.57 -11.96 3.71
C THR A 12 -4.89 -10.98 4.83
N GLU A 13 -5.33 -11.50 5.97
CA GLU A 13 -5.58 -10.69 7.16
C GLU A 13 -4.28 -10.17 7.76
N VAL A 14 -4.28 -8.90 8.10
CA VAL A 14 -3.13 -8.24 8.73
C VAL A 14 -3.14 -8.57 10.23
N PRO A 15 -2.02 -9.01 10.81
CA PRO A 15 -1.92 -9.28 12.25
C PRO A 15 -2.36 -8.07 13.08
N GLN A 16 -3.08 -8.31 14.19
CA GLN A 16 -3.57 -7.22 15.05
C GLN A 16 -2.48 -6.62 15.94
N ASP A 17 -1.54 -7.44 16.37
CA ASP A 17 -0.55 -7.10 17.38
C ASP A 17 0.84 -6.80 16.80
N GLU A 18 0.95 -6.70 15.48
CA GLU A 18 2.21 -6.41 14.79
C GLU A 18 2.10 -5.17 13.90
N LEU A 19 3.21 -4.44 13.80
CA LEU A 19 3.32 -3.29 12.90
C LEU A 19 4.05 -3.70 11.62
N ILE A 20 3.48 -3.31 10.49
CA ILE A 20 4.16 -3.41 9.20
C ILE A 20 5.02 -2.16 9.02
N ILE A 21 6.34 -2.34 8.86
CA ILE A 21 7.29 -1.23 8.78
C ILE A 21 8.13 -1.35 7.51
N SER A 22 8.23 -0.24 6.78
CA SER A 22 9.20 -0.09 5.70
C SER A 22 9.83 1.29 5.71
N ARG A 23 11.08 1.38 5.26
CA ARG A 23 11.76 2.65 4.96
C ARG A 23 12.20 2.67 3.52
N THR A 24 12.29 3.87 2.96
CA THR A 24 12.81 4.08 1.62
C THR A 24 13.82 5.19 1.58
N ASP A 25 14.71 5.15 0.60
CA ASP A 25 15.44 6.34 0.19
C ASP A 25 14.49 7.40 -0.41
N LEU A 26 15.05 8.56 -0.78
CA LEU A 26 14.29 9.67 -1.35
C LEU A 26 13.78 9.38 -2.78
N SER A 27 14.29 8.34 -3.43
CA SER A 27 13.79 7.85 -4.72
C SER A 27 12.63 6.85 -4.57
N GLY A 28 12.29 6.47 -3.33
CA GLY A 28 11.23 5.51 -3.03
C GLY A 28 11.66 4.05 -3.13
N ARG A 29 12.97 3.76 -3.15
CA ARG A 29 13.48 2.39 -3.08
C ARG A 29 13.57 1.93 -1.63
N ILE A 30 13.12 0.71 -1.38
CA ILE A 30 13.04 0.13 -0.04
C ILE A 30 14.46 -0.10 0.50
N THR A 31 14.79 0.56 1.60
CA THR A 31 16.07 0.41 2.31
C THR A 31 15.95 -0.48 3.53
N TYR A 32 14.73 -0.66 4.04
CA TYR A 32 14.42 -1.51 5.18
C TYR A 32 12.98 -2.03 5.10
N ALA A 33 12.79 -3.28 5.50
CA ALA A 33 11.51 -3.93 5.71
C ALA A 33 11.64 -4.81 6.96
N ASN A 34 10.68 -4.74 7.89
CA ASN A 34 10.66 -5.69 9.00
C ASN A 34 10.08 -7.05 8.55
N GLU A 35 10.25 -8.06 9.41
CA GLU A 35 9.78 -9.42 9.18
C GLU A 35 8.29 -9.47 8.84
N THR A 36 7.44 -8.80 9.63
CA THR A 36 6.00 -8.68 9.35
C THR A 36 5.70 -8.15 7.95
N PHE A 37 6.49 -7.17 7.44
CA PHE A 37 6.29 -6.66 6.08
C PHE A 37 6.67 -7.70 5.02
N CYS A 38 7.78 -8.41 5.22
CA CYS A 38 8.20 -9.50 4.33
C CYS A 38 7.11 -10.59 4.27
N GLU A 39 6.67 -11.08 5.43
CA GLU A 39 5.66 -12.14 5.54
C GLU A 39 4.31 -11.75 4.91
N ILE A 40 3.77 -10.57 5.27
CA ILE A 40 2.45 -10.15 4.78
C ILE A 40 2.46 -9.81 3.29
N SER A 41 3.59 -9.39 2.74
CA SER A 41 3.73 -9.09 1.31
C SER A 41 4.11 -10.32 0.47
N GLY A 42 4.59 -11.39 1.11
CA GLY A 42 5.05 -12.62 0.45
C GLY A 42 6.43 -12.49 -0.21
N TYR A 43 7.18 -11.44 0.07
CA TYR A 43 8.55 -11.25 -0.40
C TYR A 43 9.56 -11.57 0.70
N SER A 44 10.68 -12.19 0.35
CA SER A 44 11.81 -12.25 1.28
C SER A 44 12.50 -10.88 1.38
N GLN A 45 13.35 -10.71 2.41
CA GLN A 45 14.14 -9.49 2.58
C GLN A 45 15.05 -9.24 1.36
N ASP A 46 15.72 -10.28 0.85
CA ASP A 46 16.61 -10.17 -0.32
C ASP A 46 15.85 -9.78 -1.61
N GLU A 47 14.58 -10.17 -1.70
CA GLU A 47 13.74 -9.85 -2.86
C GLU A 47 13.20 -8.41 -2.81
N ILE A 48 12.92 -7.90 -1.61
CA ILE A 48 12.22 -6.63 -1.41
C ILE A 48 13.17 -5.43 -1.27
N ILE A 49 14.35 -5.63 -0.70
CA ILE A 49 15.34 -4.55 -0.53
C ILE A 49 15.84 -4.06 -1.89
N GLY A 50 15.97 -2.74 -2.02
CA GLY A 50 16.37 -2.05 -3.25
C GLY A 50 15.27 -1.94 -4.32
N LYS A 51 14.14 -2.62 -4.17
CA LYS A 51 12.98 -2.50 -5.06
C LYS A 51 12.23 -1.19 -4.81
N PRO A 52 11.56 -0.61 -5.82
CA PRO A 52 10.66 0.50 -5.60
C PRO A 52 9.50 0.04 -4.69
N HIS A 53 9.07 0.91 -3.75
CA HIS A 53 7.95 0.60 -2.85
C HIS A 53 6.66 0.25 -3.61
N SER A 54 6.50 0.76 -4.83
CA SER A 54 5.39 0.42 -5.73
C SER A 54 5.28 -1.06 -6.11
N ILE A 55 6.25 -1.92 -5.77
CA ILE A 55 6.14 -3.38 -5.97
C ILE A 55 4.92 -3.97 -5.24
N VAL A 56 4.49 -3.37 -4.12
CA VAL A 56 3.27 -3.77 -3.39
C VAL A 56 2.05 -2.92 -3.74
N ARG A 57 2.12 -2.08 -4.79
CA ARG A 57 0.97 -1.26 -5.21
C ARG A 57 -0.10 -2.14 -5.83
N HIS A 58 -1.30 -2.14 -5.23
CA HIS A 58 -2.42 -2.81 -5.84
C HIS A 58 -2.96 -2.01 -7.05
N PRO A 59 -3.30 -2.66 -8.19
CA PRO A 59 -3.83 -1.96 -9.36
C PRO A 59 -5.24 -1.35 -9.16
N ASP A 60 -5.91 -1.69 -8.05
CA ASP A 60 -7.21 -1.09 -7.70
C ASP A 60 -7.06 0.21 -6.89
N MET A 61 -5.83 0.58 -6.50
CA MET A 61 -5.63 1.85 -5.84
C MET A 61 -5.68 2.99 -6.87
N PRO A 62 -6.53 4.00 -6.68
CA PRO A 62 -6.65 5.12 -7.61
C PRO A 62 -5.37 5.95 -7.64
N GLU A 63 -5.04 6.53 -8.79
CA GLU A 63 -3.86 7.38 -8.95
C GLU A 63 -3.89 8.57 -7.98
N ALA A 64 -5.08 9.14 -7.78
CA ALA A 64 -5.31 10.26 -6.87
C ALA A 64 -4.88 10.00 -5.42
N ALA A 65 -4.97 8.76 -4.93
CA ALA A 65 -4.50 8.43 -3.57
C ALA A 65 -2.97 8.54 -3.45
N PHE A 66 -2.23 8.20 -4.50
CA PHE A 66 -0.77 8.36 -4.52
C PHE A 66 -0.35 9.80 -4.78
N GLU A 67 -1.09 10.54 -5.61
CA GLU A 67 -0.89 11.98 -5.78
C GLU A 67 -0.99 12.69 -4.43
N ASP A 68 -2.04 12.41 -3.66
CA ASP A 68 -2.24 12.96 -2.31
C ASP A 68 -1.10 12.58 -1.35
N LEU A 69 -0.68 11.31 -1.36
CA LEU A 69 0.48 10.84 -0.58
C LEU A 69 1.73 11.65 -0.87
N TRP A 70 2.11 11.77 -2.14
CA TRP A 70 3.35 12.45 -2.53
C TRP A 70 3.28 13.95 -2.26
N ASN A 71 2.15 14.58 -2.55
CA ASN A 71 1.93 16.01 -2.26
C ASN A 71 2.07 16.28 -0.75
N THR A 72 1.51 15.41 0.08
CA THR A 72 1.54 15.56 1.54
C THR A 72 2.96 15.42 2.10
N ILE A 73 3.67 14.35 1.75
CA ILE A 73 4.99 14.08 2.34
C ILE A 73 6.09 14.99 1.78
N LYS A 74 5.97 15.46 0.53
CA LYS A 74 6.85 16.49 -0.03
C LYS A 74 6.64 17.86 0.60
N ALA A 75 5.43 18.15 1.10
CA ALA A 75 5.16 19.34 1.90
C ALA A 75 5.66 19.23 3.35
N GLY A 76 6.43 18.19 3.69
CA GLY A 76 6.92 17.96 5.05
C GLY A 76 5.85 17.50 6.04
N LYS A 77 4.66 17.15 5.57
CA LYS A 77 3.55 16.69 6.40
C LYS A 77 3.52 15.16 6.48
N GLN A 78 2.85 14.66 7.50
CA GLN A 78 2.56 13.24 7.61
C GLN A 78 1.31 12.90 6.81
N TRP A 79 1.38 11.86 6.00
CA TRP A 79 0.25 11.32 5.25
C TRP A 79 -0.39 10.14 6.00
N LYS A 80 -1.72 10.06 5.96
CA LYS A 80 -2.49 8.96 6.52
C LYS A 80 -3.56 8.55 5.53
N GLY A 81 -3.66 7.26 5.22
CA GLY A 81 -4.69 6.76 4.32
C GLY A 81 -4.85 5.25 4.35
N ILE A 82 -5.95 4.77 3.77
CA ILE A 82 -6.22 3.33 3.65
C ILE A 82 -5.62 2.83 2.34
N VAL A 83 -4.91 1.71 2.36
CA VAL A 83 -4.19 1.20 1.19
C VAL A 83 -4.47 -0.28 1.02
N LYS A 84 -4.89 -0.66 -0.19
CA LYS A 84 -4.87 -2.04 -0.67
C LYS A 84 -3.50 -2.32 -1.26
N ASN A 85 -2.79 -3.30 -0.74
CA ASN A 85 -1.47 -3.71 -1.20
C ASN A 85 -1.56 -5.05 -1.94
N LEU A 86 -0.73 -5.22 -2.97
CA LEU A 86 -0.57 -6.46 -3.73
C LEU A 86 0.53 -7.31 -3.09
N ARG A 87 0.24 -8.59 -2.93
CA ARG A 87 1.22 -9.61 -2.53
C ARG A 87 1.96 -10.17 -3.74
N LYS A 88 3.12 -10.78 -3.49
CA LYS A 88 3.90 -11.49 -4.52
C LYS A 88 3.09 -12.60 -5.22
N ASP A 89 2.27 -13.30 -4.45
CA ASP A 89 1.40 -14.40 -4.89
C ASP A 89 0.08 -13.95 -5.57
N ARG A 90 -0.04 -12.65 -5.89
CA ARG A 90 -1.22 -12.00 -6.50
C ARG A 90 -2.44 -11.83 -5.59
N GLY A 91 -2.39 -12.30 -4.34
CA GLY A 91 -3.34 -11.91 -3.30
C GLY A 91 -3.20 -10.43 -2.90
N PHE A 92 -4.00 -10.00 -1.92
CA PHE A 92 -3.93 -8.63 -1.41
C PHE A 92 -4.13 -8.55 0.10
N TYR A 93 -3.84 -7.38 0.66
CA TYR A 93 -4.14 -7.07 2.06
C TYR A 93 -4.44 -5.57 2.22
N TRP A 94 -5.28 -5.25 3.20
CA TRP A 94 -5.66 -3.87 3.51
C TRP A 94 -4.96 -3.37 4.76
N VAL A 95 -4.49 -2.13 4.71
CA VAL A 95 -3.87 -1.45 5.85
C VAL A 95 -4.34 -0.01 5.96
N GLU A 96 -4.28 0.53 7.16
CA GLU A 96 -4.13 1.96 7.37
C GLU A 96 -2.64 2.28 7.38
N ALA A 97 -2.19 3.15 6.48
CA ALA A 97 -0.79 3.51 6.33
C ALA A 97 -0.56 4.94 6.84
N LEU A 98 0.50 5.10 7.62
CA LEU A 98 1.05 6.35 8.10
C LEU A 98 2.43 6.55 7.47
N VAL A 99 2.59 7.60 6.66
CA VAL A 99 3.84 7.85 5.93
C VAL A 99 4.40 9.22 6.31
N SER A 100 5.69 9.28 6.63
CA SER A 100 6.36 10.53 6.97
C SER A 100 7.80 10.55 6.50
N GLY A 101 8.33 11.76 6.29
CA GLY A 101 9.75 11.99 6.12
C GLY A 101 10.50 11.87 7.45
N VAL A 102 11.71 11.36 7.40
CA VAL A 102 12.64 11.30 8.53
C VAL A 102 13.75 12.31 8.26
N TYR A 103 14.04 13.14 9.25
CA TYR A 103 14.96 14.25 9.12
C TYR A 103 16.17 14.06 10.04
N LYS A 104 17.37 14.29 9.50
CA LYS A 104 18.63 14.32 10.26
C LYS A 104 19.24 15.70 10.12
N LYS A 105 19.43 16.40 11.25
CA LYS A 105 19.93 17.79 11.27
C LYS A 105 19.12 18.76 10.39
N GLY A 106 17.81 18.56 10.30
CA GLY A 106 16.91 19.39 9.48
C GLY A 106 16.81 18.99 8.01
N GLU A 107 17.63 18.04 7.54
CA GLU A 107 17.59 17.54 6.17
C GLU A 107 16.78 16.26 6.07
N LEU A 108 15.91 16.16 5.06
CA LEU A 108 15.14 14.94 4.75
C LEU A 108 16.10 13.86 4.25
N VAL A 109 16.14 12.69 4.90
CA VAL A 109 17.09 11.60 4.57
C VAL A 109 16.41 10.30 4.14
N GLU A 110 15.19 10.03 4.58
CA GLU A 110 14.42 8.84 4.21
C GLU A 110 12.92 9.10 4.36
N TYR A 111 12.11 8.22 3.77
CA TYR A 111 10.70 8.11 4.13
C TYR A 111 10.47 6.85 4.95
N LYS A 112 9.55 6.91 5.92
CA LYS A 112 9.09 5.73 6.66
C LYS A 112 7.59 5.54 6.49
N SER A 113 7.18 4.28 6.46
CA SER A 113 5.78 3.87 6.51
C SER A 113 5.56 2.92 7.67
N LEU A 114 4.55 3.23 8.48
CA LEU A 114 3.97 2.36 9.51
C LEU A 114 2.58 1.95 9.02
N ARG A 115 2.21 0.68 9.17
CA ARG A 115 0.89 0.21 8.74
C ARG A 115 0.28 -0.72 9.77
N SER A 116 -1.04 -0.60 9.89
CA SER A 116 -1.85 -1.27 10.89
C SER A 116 -3.07 -1.90 10.21
N PRO A 117 -3.67 -2.95 10.81
CA PRO A 117 -4.88 -3.57 10.29
C PRO A 117 -6.04 -2.57 10.25
N VAL A 118 -7.04 -2.90 9.44
CA VAL A 118 -8.28 -2.13 9.32
C VAL A 118 -9.51 -3.01 9.48
N SER A 119 -10.57 -2.45 10.05
CA SER A 119 -11.84 -3.18 10.20
C SER A 119 -12.45 -3.55 8.85
N TYR A 120 -13.22 -4.64 8.80
CA TYR A 120 -13.96 -5.05 7.60
C TYR A 120 -14.87 -3.93 7.06
N ALA A 121 -15.55 -3.19 7.94
CA ALA A 121 -16.38 -2.05 7.55
C ALA A 121 -15.58 -0.95 6.86
N THR A 122 -14.35 -0.68 7.33
CA THR A 122 -13.41 0.23 6.68
C THR A 122 -12.98 -0.29 5.31
N LYS A 123 -12.60 -1.58 5.20
CA LYS A 123 -12.22 -2.21 3.92
C LYS A 123 -13.33 -2.03 2.88
N LEU A 124 -14.57 -2.34 3.24
CA LEU A 124 -15.73 -2.21 2.35
C LEU A 124 -16.02 -0.76 1.94
N LYS A 125 -15.93 0.18 2.89
CA LYS A 125 -16.11 1.62 2.62
C LYS A 125 -15.09 2.11 1.59
N TYR A 126 -13.82 1.78 1.78
CA TYR A 126 -12.74 2.27 0.92
C TYR A 126 -12.69 1.56 -0.44
N GLN A 127 -13.03 0.27 -0.52
CA GLN A 127 -13.21 -0.41 -1.80
C GLN A 127 -14.24 0.32 -2.67
N ARG A 128 -15.43 0.61 -2.12
CA ARG A 128 -16.48 1.36 -2.85
C ARG A 128 -16.04 2.77 -3.24
N LEU A 129 -15.34 3.47 -2.35
CA LEU A 129 -14.81 4.81 -2.63
C LEU A 129 -13.81 4.77 -3.80
N TYR A 130 -12.87 3.83 -3.76
CA TYR A 130 -11.85 3.70 -4.81
C TYR A 130 -12.44 3.27 -6.14
N ASP A 131 -13.41 2.35 -6.15
CA ASP A 131 -14.12 2.00 -7.38
C ASP A 131 -14.83 3.21 -8.00
N LYS A 132 -15.47 4.05 -7.17
CA LYS A 132 -16.10 5.30 -7.62
C LYS A 132 -15.08 6.27 -8.19
N MET A 133 -13.99 6.56 -7.48
CA MET A 133 -12.94 7.49 -7.92
C MET A 133 -12.33 7.07 -9.27
N ARG A 134 -12.09 5.76 -9.43
CA ARG A 134 -11.55 5.20 -10.67
C ARG A 134 -12.53 5.32 -11.83
N SER A 135 -13.82 5.11 -11.57
CA SER A 135 -14.88 5.32 -12.56
C SER A 135 -14.96 6.76 -13.04
N GLU A 136 -14.87 7.72 -12.12
CA GLU A 136 -14.95 9.15 -12.44
C GLU A 136 -13.76 9.63 -13.29
N LYS A 137 -12.57 9.04 -13.10
CA LYS A 137 -11.36 9.33 -13.88
C LYS A 137 -11.21 8.49 -15.15
N ASN A 138 -12.19 7.67 -15.53
CA ASN A 138 -12.09 6.68 -16.62
C ASN A 138 -10.85 5.77 -16.50
N GLU A 139 -10.39 5.51 -15.27
CA GLU A 139 -9.33 4.54 -15.03
C GLU A 139 -9.86 3.13 -15.33
N ARG A 140 -8.97 2.20 -15.69
CA ARG A 140 -9.35 0.81 -16.01
C ARG A 140 -9.89 0.08 -14.78
N ILE A 141 -11.20 0.15 -14.53
CA ILE A 141 -11.81 -0.55 -13.39
C ILE A 141 -11.81 -2.06 -13.62
N ARG A 142 -11.36 -2.81 -12.62
CA ARG A 142 -11.60 -4.26 -12.55
C ARG A 142 -12.95 -4.44 -11.86
N LYS A 143 -13.98 -4.87 -12.59
CA LYS A 143 -15.26 -5.25 -11.96
C LYS A 143 -15.05 -6.57 -11.22
N ILE A 144 -15.00 -6.50 -9.89
CA ILE A 144 -15.12 -7.68 -9.03
C ILE A 144 -16.62 -7.95 -8.89
N ILE A 145 -17.11 -9.00 -9.56
CA ILE A 145 -18.48 -9.48 -9.39
C ILE A 145 -18.46 -10.40 -8.18
N TYR A 146 -19.04 -9.94 -7.07
CA TYR A 146 -19.38 -10.78 -5.93
C TYR A 146 -20.68 -11.51 -6.31
N THR A 147 -20.55 -12.77 -6.76
CA THR A 147 -21.69 -13.70 -6.84
C THR A 147 -21.96 -14.31 -5.48
#